data_AF-A0A8H6LX60-F1
#
_entry.id   AF-A0A8H6LX60-F1
#
_cell.length_a   1.000
_cell.length_b   1.000
_cell.length_c   1.000
_cell.angle_alpha   90.00
_cell.angle_beta   90.00
_cell.angle_gamma   90.00
#
_symmetry.space_group_name_H-M   'P 1'
#
loop_
_entity.id
_entity.type
_entity.pdbx_description
1 polymer ?
#
loop_
_entity_poly.entity_id
_entity_poly.type
_entity_poly.pdbx_seq_one_letter_code
_entity_poly.pdbx_strand_id
1 'polypeptide(L)'
;MSTATTPSRARRRTSATTSAQPCVVDAGPRDPALSNDRPAGVDADDYNPPPGVLRLTISTQGGGTELALIPFPETYEDAQRAAVDVLAPHLQGVSPENVELRGVIQDRDGSWTTAAIRPRDWNTIVPTCYNEVMVASHGMRDSLQDARGEEDETPFIYGRLFVTAGTMNGGLLTWTLASNWGTITRPACYEDALSLIEREANPDHYDSKRLKQATRPGDTTGPWSIPRDGSVKMCTFPTVDLSFNRPSTQVWLPLPAAAYTSPACWRRNMPGPEGLIGVACI
;
A
#
# COMPACT_ATOMS: atom_id res chain seq x y z
N MET A 1 17.98 58.23 -50.01
CA MET A 1 18.63 57.96 -48.71
C MET A 1 17.55 57.32 -47.84
N SER A 2 17.46 55.98 -47.72
CA SER A 2 18.15 55.14 -46.71
C SER A 2 18.08 55.81 -45.34
N THR A 3 17.36 55.33 -44.31
CA THR A 3 17.32 54.00 -43.65
C THR A 3 16.04 53.95 -42.77
N ALA A 4 15.25 52.87 -42.67
CA ALA A 4 15.43 51.59 -41.96
C ALA A 4 15.02 51.60 -40.45
N THR A 5 14.11 50.66 -40.11
CA THR A 5 13.99 49.84 -38.85
C THR A 5 13.65 50.58 -37.53
N THR A 6 12.77 50.17 -36.60
CA THR A 6 12.42 48.86 -36.02
C THR A 6 11.19 49.00 -35.09
N PRO A 7 10.39 47.93 -34.83
CA PRO A 7 9.21 47.95 -33.96
C PRO A 7 9.45 47.30 -32.58
N SER A 8 8.36 47.21 -31.81
CA SER A 8 8.06 46.15 -30.83
C SER A 8 8.57 46.32 -29.39
N ARG A 9 7.63 46.55 -28.47
CA ARG A 9 7.81 46.31 -27.03
C ARG A 9 6.68 45.40 -26.55
N ALA A 10 6.83 44.10 -26.80
CA ALA A 10 5.96 43.07 -26.24
C ALA A 10 6.32 42.81 -24.77
N ARG A 11 5.30 42.85 -23.90
CA ARG A 11 5.34 42.41 -22.51
C ARG A 11 5.77 40.95 -22.43
N ARG A 12 6.83 40.66 -21.67
CA ARG A 12 7.15 39.31 -21.20
C ARG A 12 6.76 39.21 -19.73
N ARG A 13 5.68 38.49 -19.44
CA ARG A 13 5.39 37.93 -18.13
C ARG A 13 6.45 36.86 -17.85
N THR A 14 7.22 37.03 -16.79
CA THR A 14 8.09 35.99 -16.22
C THR A 14 7.22 35.08 -15.36
N SER A 15 7.14 33.81 -15.75
CA SER A 15 6.54 32.74 -14.96
C SER A 15 7.45 32.40 -13.78
N ALA A 16 6.85 32.20 -12.61
CA ALA A 16 7.53 31.75 -11.40
C ALA A 16 8.02 30.29 -11.57
N THR A 17 9.29 30.06 -11.27
CA THR A 17 9.88 28.73 -11.12
C THR A 17 9.53 28.24 -9.72
N THR A 18 8.53 27.35 -9.60
CA THR A 18 8.28 26.62 -8.36
C THR A 18 9.38 25.58 -8.19
N SER A 19 10.31 25.84 -7.27
CA SER A 19 11.32 24.89 -6.83
C SER A 19 10.63 23.77 -6.07
N ALA A 20 10.66 22.55 -6.62
CA ALA A 20 10.27 21.35 -5.91
C ALA A 20 11.30 21.12 -4.78
N GLN A 21 10.85 21.21 -3.53
CA GLN A 21 11.68 20.84 -2.38
C GLN A 21 11.93 19.32 -2.41
N PRO A 22 13.18 18.88 -2.19
CA PRO A 22 13.46 17.46 -2.00
C PRO A 22 12.81 16.99 -0.70
N CYS A 23 12.07 15.88 -0.74
CA CYS A 23 11.63 15.13 0.43
C CYS A 23 12.87 14.51 1.10
N VAL A 24 13.65 15.33 1.81
CA VAL A 24 14.70 14.84 2.70
C VAL A 24 13.97 14.33 3.93
N VAL A 25 13.80 13.02 4.00
CA VAL A 25 13.39 12.35 5.23
C VAL A 25 14.61 12.40 6.15
N ASP A 26 14.69 13.44 6.97
CA ASP A 26 15.66 13.51 8.06
C ASP A 26 15.28 12.39 9.03
N ALA A 27 16.15 11.37 9.13
CA ALA A 27 16.03 10.31 10.12
C ALA A 27 16.43 10.90 11.47
N GLY A 28 15.57 11.78 12.01
CA GLY A 28 15.68 12.27 13.37
C GLY A 28 15.77 11.11 14.35
N PRO A 29 16.34 11.32 15.55
CA PRO A 29 16.41 10.30 16.57
C PRO A 29 15.00 9.77 16.81
N ARG A 30 14.81 8.48 16.55
CA ARG A 30 13.54 7.78 16.72
C ARG A 30 13.02 8.06 18.13
N ASP A 31 11.99 8.89 18.23
CA ASP A 31 11.08 8.82 19.36
C ASP A 31 10.55 7.37 19.38
N PRO A 32 10.55 6.70 20.54
CA PRO A 32 10.02 5.34 20.66
C PRO A 32 8.52 5.39 20.36
N ALA A 33 8.19 5.13 19.10
CA ALA A 33 6.84 4.80 18.70
C ALA A 33 6.33 3.70 19.63
N LEU A 34 5.04 3.76 19.94
CA LEU A 34 4.27 2.73 20.63
C LEU A 34 4.46 1.42 19.87
N SER A 35 5.52 0.71 20.24
CA SER A 35 5.77 -0.64 19.81
C SER A 35 4.66 -1.46 20.45
N ASN A 36 3.77 -2.03 19.64
CA ASN A 36 2.94 -3.14 20.07
C ASN A 36 3.82 -4.40 20.18
N ASP A 37 4.96 -4.28 20.86
CA ASP A 37 5.75 -5.41 21.31
C ASP A 37 4.90 -6.11 22.35
N ARG A 38 4.28 -7.20 21.91
CA ARG A 38 3.65 -8.17 22.79
C ARG A 38 4.66 -8.50 23.90
N PRO A 39 4.27 -8.48 25.18
CA PRO A 39 5.20 -8.77 26.26
C PRO A 39 5.87 -10.13 26.02
N ALA A 40 7.20 -10.10 25.88
CA ALA A 40 8.03 -11.28 25.68
C ALA A 40 7.88 -12.21 26.90
N GLY A 41 7.26 -13.37 26.73
CA GLY A 41 7.11 -14.31 27.85
C GLY A 41 6.29 -15.57 27.60
N VAL A 42 5.47 -15.63 26.55
CA VAL A 42 4.82 -16.86 26.12
C VAL A 42 4.84 -16.85 24.60
N ASP A 43 5.45 -17.84 23.97
CA ASP A 43 5.39 -18.07 22.52
C ASP A 43 3.93 -18.37 22.15
N ALA A 44 3.14 -17.30 22.02
CA ALA A 44 1.74 -17.35 21.63
C ALA A 44 1.55 -17.75 20.16
N ASP A 45 2.66 -17.96 19.45
CA ASP A 45 2.72 -18.34 18.04
C ASP A 45 2.30 -19.80 17.78
N ASP A 46 2.26 -20.65 18.82
CA ASP A 46 1.86 -22.07 18.67
C ASP A 46 0.45 -22.39 19.18
N TYR A 47 -0.30 -21.39 19.69
CA TYR A 47 -1.66 -21.68 20.16
C TYR A 47 -2.63 -21.77 18.98
N ASN A 48 -2.90 -23.00 18.56
CA ASN A 48 -3.99 -23.34 17.65
C ASN A 48 -5.24 -23.69 18.48
N PRO A 49 -6.32 -22.89 18.45
CA PRO A 49 -7.51 -23.20 19.23
C PRO A 49 -8.09 -24.57 18.82
N PRO A 50 -8.75 -25.30 19.72
CA PRO A 50 -9.42 -26.54 19.37
C PRO A 50 -10.41 -26.35 18.20
N PRO A 51 -10.65 -27.38 17.36
CA PRO A 51 -11.64 -27.28 16.29
C PRO A 51 -13.01 -26.81 16.82
N GLY A 52 -13.61 -25.83 16.15
CA GLY A 52 -14.89 -25.25 16.58
C GLY A 52 -14.78 -24.22 17.71
N VAL A 53 -13.57 -23.74 18.02
CA VAL A 53 -13.33 -22.62 18.95
C VAL A 53 -12.71 -21.45 18.18
N LEU A 54 -13.19 -20.24 18.46
CA LEU A 54 -12.62 -18.99 17.94
C LEU A 54 -11.95 -18.21 19.07
N ARG A 55 -10.75 -17.68 18.80
CA ARG A 55 -10.07 -16.73 19.70
C ARG A 55 -10.48 -15.30 19.35
N LEU A 56 -11.07 -14.60 20.32
CA LEU A 56 -11.33 -13.16 20.23
C LEU A 56 -10.28 -12.38 21.00
N THR A 57 -9.83 -11.25 20.44
CA THR A 57 -8.80 -10.40 21.08
C THR A 57 -9.19 -8.93 21.08
N ILE A 58 -8.80 -8.21 22.13
CA ILE A 58 -9.03 -6.75 22.24
C ILE A 58 -7.80 -6.07 22.85
N SER A 59 -7.42 -4.93 22.29
CA SER A 59 -6.39 -4.06 22.85
C SER A 59 -6.98 -3.22 23.99
N THR A 60 -6.36 -3.26 25.16
CA THR A 60 -6.78 -2.48 26.32
C THR A 60 -6.04 -1.14 26.38
N GLN A 61 -6.60 -0.18 27.13
CA GLN A 61 -6.01 1.16 27.29
C GLN A 61 -4.60 1.15 27.90
N GLY A 62 -4.21 0.07 28.57
CA GLY A 62 -2.86 -0.11 29.14
C GLY A 62 -1.83 -0.71 28.17
N GLY A 63 -2.16 -0.86 26.88
CA GLY A 63 -1.30 -1.54 25.91
C GLY A 63 -1.29 -3.07 26.04
N GLY A 64 -2.11 -3.62 26.94
CA GLY A 64 -2.30 -5.06 27.06
C GLY A 64 -3.22 -5.61 25.97
N THR A 65 -3.14 -6.92 25.71
CA THR A 65 -4.10 -7.63 24.86
C THR A 65 -4.85 -8.63 25.72
N GLU A 66 -6.17 -8.52 25.74
CA GLU A 66 -7.05 -9.48 26.41
C GLU A 66 -7.56 -10.49 25.40
N LEU A 67 -7.68 -11.75 25.83
CA LEU A 67 -8.04 -12.88 25.00
C LEU A 67 -9.28 -13.57 25.56
N ALA A 68 -10.21 -13.96 24.69
CA ALA A 68 -11.32 -14.82 25.03
C ALA A 68 -11.43 -15.97 24.02
N LEU A 69 -11.82 -17.15 24.51
CA LEU A 69 -12.12 -18.31 23.67
C LEU A 69 -13.62 -18.54 23.70
N ILE A 70 -14.24 -18.56 22.53
CA ILE A 70 -15.68 -18.79 22.37
C ILE A 70 -15.94 -19.97 21.43
N PRO A 71 -17.08 -20.67 21.55
CA PRO A 71 -17.54 -21.55 20.48
C PRO A 71 -17.59 -20.79 19.16
N PHE A 72 -17.23 -21.46 18.06
CA PHE A 72 -17.19 -20.83 16.74
C PHE A 72 -18.60 -20.34 16.36
N PRO A 73 -18.81 -19.03 16.20
CA PRO A 73 -20.15 -18.49 15.96
C PRO A 73 -20.60 -18.71 14.51
N GLU A 74 -21.88 -19.04 14.34
CA GLU A 74 -22.49 -19.34 13.03
C GLU A 74 -22.69 -18.09 12.15
N THR A 75 -22.76 -16.92 12.78
CA THR A 75 -22.97 -15.64 12.10
C THR A 75 -22.05 -14.57 12.66
N TYR A 76 -21.88 -13.49 11.88
CA TYR A 76 -21.13 -12.31 12.31
C TYR A 76 -21.78 -11.67 13.55
N GLU A 77 -23.11 -11.64 13.59
CA GLU A 77 -23.89 -11.06 14.68
C GLU A 77 -23.83 -11.92 15.96
N ASP A 78 -23.74 -13.25 15.83
CA ASP A 78 -23.43 -14.13 16.97
C ASP A 78 -22.03 -13.83 17.52
N ALA A 79 -21.05 -13.61 16.64
CA ALA A 79 -19.68 -13.28 17.01
C ALA A 79 -19.60 -11.93 17.74
N GLN A 80 -20.32 -10.91 17.26
CA GLN A 80 -20.41 -9.61 17.93
C GLN A 80 -21.04 -9.73 19.32
N ARG A 81 -22.14 -10.46 19.46
CA ARG A 81 -22.79 -10.70 20.76
C ARG A 81 -21.85 -11.43 21.71
N ALA A 82 -21.23 -12.51 21.26
CA ALA A 82 -20.27 -13.26 22.05
C ALA A 82 -19.08 -12.38 22.48
N ALA A 83 -18.58 -11.51 21.59
CA ALA A 83 -17.53 -10.56 21.90
C ALA A 83 -17.94 -9.58 23.01
N VAL A 84 -19.13 -8.98 22.92
CA VAL A 84 -19.65 -8.10 23.98
C VAL A 84 -19.83 -8.86 25.28
N ASP A 85 -20.40 -10.06 25.25
CA ASP A 85 -20.68 -10.84 26.46
C ASP A 85 -19.39 -11.20 27.22
N VAL A 86 -18.34 -11.62 26.50
CA VAL A 86 -17.09 -12.10 27.13
C VAL A 86 -16.07 -10.98 27.38
N LEU A 87 -16.06 -9.93 26.55
CA LEU A 87 -15.12 -8.80 26.67
C LEU A 87 -15.78 -7.52 27.21
N ALA A 88 -17.03 -7.58 27.70
CA ALA A 88 -17.76 -6.48 28.31
C ALA A 88 -16.94 -5.64 29.31
N PRO A 89 -16.11 -6.23 30.21
CA PRO A 89 -15.30 -5.44 31.15
C PRO A 89 -14.34 -4.46 30.47
N HIS A 90 -13.95 -4.75 29.22
CA HIS A 90 -13.03 -3.94 28.42
C HIS A 90 -13.76 -3.09 27.36
N LEU A 91 -15.02 -3.40 27.07
CA LEU A 91 -15.88 -2.71 26.11
C LEU A 91 -16.86 -1.78 26.86
N GLN A 92 -16.43 -0.56 27.16
CA GLN A 92 -17.26 0.39 27.91
C GLN A 92 -18.51 0.82 27.12
N GLY A 93 -19.68 0.29 27.51
CA GLY A 93 -20.99 0.71 26.98
C GLY A 93 -21.21 0.37 25.50
N VAL A 94 -20.47 -0.61 24.97
CA VAL A 94 -20.54 -0.98 23.56
C VAL A 94 -21.67 -1.98 23.34
N SER A 95 -22.62 -1.63 22.49
CA SER A 95 -23.62 -2.57 21.99
C SER A 95 -23.06 -3.42 20.83
N PRO A 96 -23.57 -4.64 20.60
CA PRO A 96 -23.04 -5.55 19.57
C PRO A 96 -22.92 -4.93 18.18
N GLU A 97 -23.89 -4.10 17.78
CA GLU A 97 -23.89 -3.40 16.49
C GLU A 97 -22.74 -2.38 16.33
N ASN A 98 -22.15 -1.93 17.44
CA ASN A 98 -20.99 -1.05 17.48
C ASN A 98 -19.66 -1.82 17.57
N VAL A 99 -19.67 -3.15 17.42
CA VAL A 99 -18.46 -3.96 17.37
C VAL A 99 -18.08 -4.27 15.94
N GLU A 100 -16.86 -3.91 15.55
CA GLU A 100 -16.23 -4.33 14.30
C GLU A 100 -15.28 -5.51 14.58
N LEU A 101 -15.40 -6.56 13.77
CA LEU A 101 -14.57 -7.75 13.86
C LEU A 101 -13.53 -7.72 12.75
N ARG A 102 -12.27 -7.90 13.11
CA ARG A 102 -11.13 -7.82 12.19
C ARG A 102 -10.31 -9.10 12.29
N GLY A 103 -10.03 -9.73 11.16
CA GLY A 103 -9.16 -10.89 11.12
C GLY A 103 -7.73 -10.47 11.38
N VAL A 104 -7.03 -11.21 12.25
CA VAL A 104 -5.62 -10.97 12.57
C VAL A 104 -4.76 -11.79 11.62
N ILE A 105 -3.88 -11.13 10.86
CA ILE A 105 -2.99 -11.77 9.87
C ILE A 105 -1.57 -11.37 10.20
N GLN A 106 -0.65 -12.33 10.14
CA GLN A 106 0.76 -12.01 10.11
C GLN A 106 1.17 -11.71 8.67
N ASP A 107 1.71 -10.52 8.43
CA ASP A 107 2.26 -10.17 7.13
C ASP A 107 3.55 -10.95 6.84
N ARG A 108 4.08 -10.76 5.63
CA ARG A 108 5.30 -11.43 5.17
C ARG A 108 6.54 -11.09 6.00
N ASP A 109 6.53 -9.93 6.66
CA ASP A 109 7.64 -9.44 7.46
C ASP A 109 7.53 -9.91 8.93
N GLY A 110 6.52 -10.73 9.25
CA GLY A 110 6.27 -11.24 10.59
C GLY A 110 5.47 -10.27 11.47
N SER A 111 5.05 -9.12 10.93
CA SER A 111 4.29 -8.12 11.67
C SER A 111 2.80 -8.45 11.65
N TRP A 112 2.15 -8.26 12.79
CA TRP A 112 0.72 -8.50 12.92
C TRP A 112 -0.08 -7.31 12.38
N THR A 113 -0.97 -7.59 11.44
CA THR A 113 -1.91 -6.62 10.86
C THR A 113 -3.34 -7.11 11.01
N THR A 114 -4.30 -6.22 10.78
CA THR A 114 -5.73 -6.55 10.89
C THR A 114 -6.51 -6.19 9.64
N ALA A 115 -7.30 -7.14 9.15
CA ALA A 115 -8.16 -6.97 7.99
C ALA A 115 -9.63 -6.91 8.43
N ALA A 116 -10.39 -5.92 7.94
CA ALA A 116 -11.82 -5.82 8.24
C ALA A 116 -12.58 -7.03 7.65
N ILE A 117 -13.45 -7.64 8.45
CA ILE A 117 -14.32 -8.74 8.01
C ILE A 117 -15.71 -8.17 7.75
N ARG A 118 -16.25 -8.37 6.55
CA ARG A 118 -17.64 -7.98 6.26
C ARG A 118 -18.59 -9.05 6.80
N PRO A 119 -19.78 -8.68 7.31
CA PRO A 119 -20.75 -9.64 7.82
C PRO A 119 -21.08 -10.77 6.83
N ARG A 120 -21.28 -10.42 5.55
CA ARG A 120 -21.58 -11.40 4.48
C ARG A 120 -20.45 -12.39 4.17
N ASP A 121 -19.22 -12.05 4.53
CA ASP A 121 -18.03 -12.85 4.20
C ASP A 121 -17.60 -13.73 5.40
N TRP A 122 -18.28 -13.60 6.56
CA TRP A 122 -17.96 -14.30 7.81
C TRP A 122 -17.79 -15.81 7.62
N ASN A 123 -18.83 -16.46 7.10
CA ASN A 123 -18.88 -17.92 6.96
C ASN A 123 -17.95 -18.48 5.88
N THR A 124 -17.40 -17.62 5.02
CA THR A 124 -16.48 -18.05 3.96
C THR A 124 -15.03 -17.85 4.38
N ILE A 125 -14.71 -16.72 5.02
CA ILE A 125 -13.31 -16.34 5.28
C ILE A 125 -12.86 -16.76 6.68
N VAL A 126 -13.69 -16.60 7.71
CA VAL A 126 -13.26 -16.84 9.10
C VAL A 126 -12.88 -18.30 9.36
N PRO A 127 -13.71 -19.30 9.00
CA PRO A 127 -13.36 -20.69 9.25
C PRO A 127 -12.09 -21.16 8.52
N THR A 128 -11.73 -20.54 7.39
CA THR A 128 -10.61 -20.98 6.54
C THR A 128 -9.33 -20.21 6.78
N CYS A 129 -9.43 -18.96 7.20
CA CYS A 129 -8.29 -18.02 7.19
C CYS A 129 -7.93 -17.51 8.58
N TYR A 130 -8.82 -17.61 9.56
CA TYR A 130 -8.63 -16.95 10.85
C TYR A 130 -8.88 -17.88 12.02
N ASN A 131 -7.84 -18.06 12.83
CA ASN A 131 -7.95 -18.66 14.16
C ASN A 131 -8.14 -17.58 15.25
N GLU A 132 -7.93 -16.31 14.87
CA GLU A 132 -8.01 -15.15 15.75
C GLU A 132 -8.74 -14.00 15.06
N VAL A 133 -9.67 -13.39 15.80
CA VAL A 133 -10.40 -12.19 15.38
C VAL A 133 -10.27 -11.12 16.45
N MET A 134 -9.76 -9.96 16.05
CA MET A 134 -9.70 -8.76 16.87
C MET A 134 -11.06 -8.07 16.91
N VAL A 135 -11.44 -7.64 18.11
CA VAL A 135 -12.66 -6.92 18.43
C VAL A 135 -12.32 -5.43 18.56
N ALA A 136 -12.92 -4.60 17.71
CA ALA A 136 -12.76 -3.15 17.74
C ALA A 136 -14.13 -2.50 18.00
N SER A 137 -14.21 -1.48 18.86
CA SER A 137 -15.46 -0.73 19.06
C SER A 137 -15.50 0.49 18.15
N HIS A 138 -16.64 0.72 17.51
CA HIS A 138 -16.87 1.78 16.51
C HIS A 138 -16.87 3.20 17.10
N GLY A 139 -16.57 3.37 18.39
CA GLY A 139 -16.45 4.67 19.08
C GLY A 139 -15.08 4.95 19.69
N MET A 140 -14.14 3.99 19.71
CA MET A 140 -12.77 4.27 20.17
C MET A 140 -11.89 4.94 19.12
N ARG A 141 -12.38 5.03 17.87
CA ARG A 141 -11.63 5.55 16.74
C ARG A 141 -11.48 7.08 16.77
N ASP A 142 -12.46 7.79 17.32
CA ASP A 142 -12.45 9.26 17.36
C ASP A 142 -11.44 9.82 18.38
N SER A 143 -11.32 9.21 19.57
CA SER A 143 -10.49 9.78 20.64
C SER A 143 -8.97 9.65 20.47
N LEU A 144 -8.47 8.80 19.58
CA LEU A 144 -7.03 8.68 19.28
C LEU A 144 -6.62 9.39 17.98
N GLN A 145 -7.56 9.66 17.07
CA GLN A 145 -7.30 10.41 15.83
C GLN A 145 -7.55 11.92 15.98
N ASP A 146 -8.41 12.37 16.91
CA ASP A 146 -8.74 13.80 17.05
C ASP A 146 -7.70 14.65 17.83
N ALA A 147 -6.72 14.04 18.50
CA ALA A 147 -5.71 14.80 19.26
C ALA A 147 -4.59 15.39 18.39
N ARG A 148 -4.51 15.03 17.10
CA ARG A 148 -3.60 15.64 16.14
C ARG A 148 -4.40 15.93 14.88
N GLY A 149 -4.65 17.21 14.60
CA GLY A 149 -5.17 17.68 13.32
C GLY A 149 -4.19 17.45 12.15
N GLU A 150 -3.59 16.26 12.07
CA GLU A 150 -2.91 15.75 10.90
C GLU A 150 -3.99 15.08 10.04
N GLU A 151 -4.31 15.73 8.93
CA GLU A 151 -5.22 15.21 7.92
C GLU A 151 -4.82 13.78 7.52
N ASP A 152 -5.54 12.81 8.09
CA ASP A 152 -5.91 11.54 7.49
C ASP A 152 -4.75 10.79 6.79
N GLU A 153 -3.64 10.60 7.48
CA GLU A 153 -2.65 9.61 7.11
C GLU A 153 -3.17 8.22 7.46
N THR A 154 -4.05 7.67 6.61
CA THR A 154 -4.28 6.22 6.63
C THR A 154 -2.91 5.53 6.59
N PRO A 155 -2.58 4.65 7.55
CA PRO A 155 -1.26 4.07 7.65
C PRO A 155 -0.92 3.41 6.31
N PHE A 156 0.20 3.82 5.71
CA PHE A 156 0.63 3.28 4.44
C PHE A 156 0.97 1.81 4.62
N ILE A 157 0.16 0.93 4.06
CA ILE A 157 0.42 -0.51 4.11
C ILE A 157 1.67 -0.80 3.28
N TYR A 158 2.78 -1.09 3.95
CA TYR A 158 4.01 -1.53 3.30
C TYR A 158 3.84 -2.94 2.74
N GLY A 159 4.72 -3.32 1.83
CA GLY A 159 4.68 -4.64 1.20
C GLY A 159 5.52 -4.66 -0.06
N ARG A 160 5.34 -5.69 -0.89
CA ARG A 160 6.02 -5.81 -2.17
C ARG A 160 5.05 -5.64 -3.33
N LEU A 161 5.54 -5.13 -4.45
CA LEU A 161 4.81 -4.99 -5.70
C LEU A 161 5.56 -5.71 -6.81
N PHE A 162 4.83 -6.38 -7.70
CA PHE A 162 5.37 -6.80 -8.98
C PHE A 162 5.53 -5.58 -9.89
N VAL A 163 6.57 -5.60 -10.71
CA VAL A 163 6.84 -4.54 -11.69
C VAL A 163 6.67 -5.09 -13.10
N THR A 164 6.16 -4.28 -14.02
CA THR A 164 6.18 -4.56 -15.47
C THR A 164 6.59 -3.29 -16.22
N ALA A 165 7.13 -3.46 -17.42
CA ALA A 165 7.46 -2.33 -18.29
C ALA A 165 6.61 -2.33 -19.55
N GLY A 166 6.17 -1.14 -19.92
CA GLY A 166 5.43 -0.85 -21.14
C GLY A 166 6.37 -0.31 -22.21
N THR A 167 6.27 -0.88 -23.41
CA THR A 167 6.94 -0.39 -24.62
C THR A 167 5.89 0.09 -25.62
N MET A 168 6.08 1.29 -26.16
CA MET A 168 5.24 1.82 -27.23
C MET A 168 5.73 1.31 -28.59
N ASN A 169 4.94 0.48 -29.26
CA ASN A 169 5.24 -0.08 -30.57
C ASN A 169 4.13 0.27 -31.56
N GLY A 170 4.43 1.13 -32.54
CA GLY A 170 3.45 1.51 -33.57
C GLY A 170 2.18 2.18 -33.01
N GLY A 171 2.31 2.95 -31.92
CA GLY A 171 1.17 3.58 -31.26
C GLY A 171 0.42 2.70 -30.26
N LEU A 172 0.82 1.43 -30.11
CA LEU A 172 0.24 0.51 -29.13
C LEU A 172 1.19 0.29 -27.96
N LEU A 173 0.68 0.48 -26.74
CA LEU A 173 1.43 0.17 -25.52
C LEU A 173 1.35 -1.33 -25.24
N THR A 174 2.50 -1.98 -25.20
CA THR A 174 2.63 -3.42 -24.91
C THR A 174 3.41 -3.63 -23.63
N TRP A 175 2.92 -4.48 -22.73
CA TRP A 175 3.52 -4.73 -21.42
C TRP A 175 4.36 -6.01 -21.41
N THR A 176 5.47 -6.01 -20.69
CA THR A 176 6.23 -7.23 -20.40
C THR A 176 5.47 -8.12 -19.41
N LEU A 177 5.74 -9.42 -19.45
CA LEU A 177 5.20 -10.34 -18.43
C LEU A 177 5.81 -10.00 -17.06
N ALA A 178 4.95 -9.78 -16.06
CA ALA A 178 5.32 -9.38 -14.70
C ALA A 178 6.29 -10.35 -14.01
N SER A 179 6.27 -11.64 -14.38
CA SER A 179 7.15 -12.68 -13.82
C SER A 179 8.64 -12.43 -14.07
N ASN A 180 9.00 -11.52 -15.00
CA ASN A 180 10.37 -11.33 -15.46
C ASN A 180 11.06 -10.13 -14.81
N TRP A 181 10.52 -9.53 -13.75
CA TRP A 181 10.99 -8.22 -13.24
C TRP A 181 11.19 -8.20 -11.72
N GLY A 182 10.93 -9.32 -11.06
CA GLY A 182 10.99 -9.41 -9.61
C GLY A 182 9.92 -8.56 -8.92
N THR A 183 10.21 -8.21 -7.67
CA THR A 183 9.32 -7.43 -6.81
C THR A 183 10.09 -6.27 -6.19
N ILE A 184 9.51 -5.08 -6.17
CA ILE A 184 10.04 -3.94 -5.41
C ILE A 184 9.28 -3.78 -4.10
N THR A 185 9.89 -3.13 -3.11
CA THR A 185 9.13 -2.60 -1.96
C THR A 185 8.10 -1.59 -2.48
N ARG A 186 6.90 -1.59 -1.90
CA ARG A 186 5.82 -0.67 -2.25
C ARG A 186 6.29 0.77 -1.96
N PRO A 187 6.47 1.62 -2.99
CA PRO A 187 7.04 2.95 -2.81
C PRO A 187 6.06 3.91 -2.14
N ALA A 188 6.53 4.73 -1.21
CA ALA A 188 5.69 5.68 -0.48
C ALA A 188 5.35 6.94 -1.30
N CYS A 189 6.18 7.26 -2.30
CA CYS A 189 5.97 8.38 -3.24
C CYS A 189 6.53 8.04 -4.64
N TYR A 190 6.29 8.94 -5.60
CA TYR A 190 6.74 8.77 -6.99
C TYR A 190 8.28 8.74 -7.12
N GLU A 191 8.99 9.60 -6.39
CA GLU A 191 10.45 9.70 -6.42
C GLU A 191 11.11 8.42 -5.89
N ASP A 192 10.54 7.83 -4.83
CA ASP A 192 10.96 6.55 -4.28
C ASP A 192 10.74 5.43 -5.30
N ALA A 193 9.58 5.42 -5.97
CA ALA A 193 9.29 4.46 -7.03
C ALA A 193 10.33 4.50 -8.15
N LEU A 194 10.67 5.69 -8.65
CA LEU A 194 11.71 5.87 -9.67
C LEU A 194 13.06 5.31 -9.21
N SER A 195 13.45 5.62 -7.96
CA SER A 195 14.72 5.18 -7.39
C SER A 195 14.79 3.66 -7.23
N LEU A 196 13.70 3.03 -6.78
CA LEU A 196 13.58 1.57 -6.69
C LEU A 196 13.64 0.93 -8.08
N ILE A 197 12.92 1.47 -9.06
CA ILE A 197 12.93 0.96 -10.43
C ILE A 197 14.33 1.11 -11.06
N GLU A 198 15.00 2.27 -10.89
CA GLU A 198 16.40 2.50 -11.30
C GLU A 198 17.37 1.49 -10.71
N ARG A 199 17.19 1.16 -9.42
CA ARG A 199 18.01 0.15 -8.76
C ARG A 199 17.80 -1.25 -9.34
N GLU A 200 16.55 -1.68 -9.50
CA GLU A 200 16.25 -3.02 -10.04
C GLU A 200 16.59 -3.15 -11.53
N ALA A 201 16.61 -2.03 -12.25
CA ALA A 201 16.97 -1.94 -13.66
C ALA A 201 18.46 -2.01 -13.97
N ASN A 202 19.33 -1.95 -12.95
CA ASN A 202 20.77 -1.86 -13.12
C ASN A 202 21.32 -3.16 -13.79
N PRO A 203 22.31 -3.07 -14.71
CA PRO A 203 22.67 -4.12 -15.65
C PRO A 203 23.23 -5.41 -15.05
N ASP A 204 23.58 -5.41 -13.78
CA ASP A 204 24.10 -6.60 -13.09
C ASP A 204 22.99 -7.63 -12.81
N HIS A 205 21.71 -7.25 -12.96
CA HIS A 205 20.58 -8.16 -12.96
C HIS A 205 20.16 -8.55 -14.39
N TYR A 206 20.00 -9.86 -14.63
CA TYR A 206 19.73 -10.50 -15.93
C TYR A 206 18.53 -9.90 -16.71
N ASP A 207 17.53 -9.35 -16.03
CA ASP A 207 16.30 -8.80 -16.64
C ASP A 207 16.39 -7.32 -17.07
N SER A 208 17.46 -6.61 -16.69
CA SER A 208 17.73 -5.21 -17.05
C SER A 208 17.79 -4.94 -18.56
N LYS A 209 18.23 -5.92 -19.37
CA LYS A 209 18.34 -5.78 -20.84
C LYS A 209 17.00 -5.51 -21.49
N ARG A 210 15.91 -6.09 -20.97
CA ARG A 210 14.55 -5.87 -21.50
C ARG A 210 14.01 -4.51 -21.14
N LEU A 211 14.34 -3.99 -19.95
CA LEU A 211 13.97 -2.61 -19.58
C LEU A 211 14.66 -1.58 -20.46
N LYS A 212 15.97 -1.75 -20.68
CA LYS A 212 16.75 -0.89 -21.57
C LYS A 212 16.14 -0.86 -22.99
N GLN A 213 15.75 -2.01 -23.52
CA GLN A 213 15.12 -2.12 -24.83
C GLN A 213 13.71 -1.50 -24.88
N ALA A 214 12.92 -1.65 -23.81
CA ALA A 214 11.57 -1.11 -23.72
C ALA A 214 11.53 0.42 -23.61
N THR A 215 12.53 0.99 -22.95
CA THR A 215 12.57 2.44 -22.63
C THR A 215 13.45 3.27 -23.56
N ARG A 216 14.33 2.65 -24.36
CA ARG A 216 15.13 3.33 -25.40
C ARG A 216 15.35 2.45 -26.63
N PRO A 217 14.63 2.68 -27.75
CA PRO A 217 15.07 2.17 -29.04
C PRO A 217 16.30 2.98 -29.50
N GLY A 218 17.51 2.44 -29.30
CA GLY A 218 18.69 2.86 -30.09
C GLY A 218 19.91 3.44 -29.37
N ASP A 219 19.95 3.54 -28.03
CA ASP A 219 21.15 4.05 -27.33
C ASP A 219 21.53 3.16 -26.13
N THR A 220 22.61 2.40 -26.28
CA THR A 220 23.05 1.34 -25.36
C THR A 220 24.31 1.69 -24.55
N THR A 221 24.86 2.90 -24.68
CA THR A 221 26.22 3.17 -24.20
C THR A 221 26.34 3.85 -22.82
N GLY A 222 25.23 4.21 -22.17
CA GLY A 222 25.22 4.84 -20.84
C GLY A 222 24.60 4.00 -19.71
N PRO A 223 24.85 4.34 -18.43
CA PRO A 223 24.07 3.83 -17.31
C PRO A 223 22.59 4.15 -17.54
N TRP A 224 21.74 3.16 -17.28
CA TRP A 224 20.30 3.34 -17.48
C TRP A 224 19.78 4.39 -16.51
N SER A 225 19.07 5.38 -17.03
CA SER A 225 18.41 6.42 -16.25
C SER A 225 17.00 6.59 -16.79
N ILE A 226 16.03 6.68 -15.88
CA ILE A 226 14.65 6.94 -16.26
C ILE A 226 14.57 8.42 -16.66
N PRO A 227 14.00 8.76 -17.83
CA PRO A 227 13.77 10.15 -18.19
C PRO A 227 12.93 10.86 -17.12
N ARG A 228 13.48 11.93 -16.53
CA ARG A 228 12.79 12.73 -15.49
C ARG A 228 11.98 13.89 -16.08
N ASP A 229 11.82 13.93 -17.39
CA ASP A 229 11.08 14.96 -18.13
C ASP A 229 9.56 14.74 -18.14
N GLY A 230 9.06 13.75 -17.39
CA GLY A 230 7.64 13.43 -17.29
C GLY A 230 7.10 12.54 -18.42
N SER A 231 7.98 12.06 -19.31
CA SER A 231 7.66 11.02 -20.30
C SER A 231 7.38 9.65 -19.68
N VAL A 232 7.74 9.47 -18.40
CA VAL A 232 7.49 8.21 -17.69
C VAL A 232 6.13 8.25 -17.01
N LYS A 233 5.26 7.33 -17.43
CA LYS A 233 3.93 7.12 -16.87
C LYS A 233 3.93 5.86 -16.02
N MET A 234 3.39 5.99 -14.82
CA MET A 234 3.11 4.88 -13.93
C MET A 234 1.67 4.43 -14.15
N CYS A 235 1.46 3.12 -14.24
CA CYS A 235 0.16 2.51 -14.49
C CYS A 235 -0.14 1.45 -13.43
N THR A 236 -1.43 1.26 -13.13
CA THR A 236 -1.91 0.20 -12.23
C THR A 236 -2.84 -0.75 -12.98
N PHE A 237 -2.95 -1.97 -12.46
CA PHE A 237 -3.71 -3.05 -13.08
C PHE A 237 -4.82 -3.48 -12.11
N PRO A 238 -6.08 -3.07 -12.32
CA PRO A 238 -7.17 -3.30 -11.36
C PRO A 238 -7.57 -4.77 -11.24
N THR A 239 -7.29 -5.58 -12.25
CA THR A 239 -7.56 -7.02 -12.27
C THR A 239 -6.30 -7.81 -11.95
N VAL A 240 -6.16 -8.23 -10.69
CA VAL A 240 -5.30 -9.35 -10.34
C VAL A 240 -6.13 -10.61 -10.53
N ASP A 241 -5.85 -11.38 -11.59
CA ASP A 241 -6.47 -12.69 -11.72
C ASP A 241 -5.80 -13.64 -10.70
N LEU A 242 -6.42 -13.73 -9.53
CA LEU A 242 -5.99 -14.57 -8.42
C LEU A 242 -5.99 -16.06 -8.79
N SER A 243 -6.70 -16.45 -9.87
CA SER A 243 -6.81 -17.86 -10.27
C SER A 243 -5.58 -18.39 -11.01
N PHE A 244 -4.73 -17.52 -11.58
CA PHE A 244 -3.56 -17.93 -12.36
C PHE A 244 -2.20 -17.53 -11.75
N ASN A 245 -2.17 -17.00 -10.52
CA ASN A 245 -0.93 -16.51 -9.89
C ASN A 245 -0.16 -15.52 -10.77
N ARG A 246 -0.85 -14.86 -11.71
CA ARG A 246 -0.24 -13.96 -12.70
C ARG A 246 -1.12 -12.72 -12.83
N PRO A 247 -0.63 -11.54 -12.44
CA PRO A 247 -1.37 -10.31 -12.67
C PRO A 247 -1.55 -10.09 -14.19
N SER A 248 -2.77 -9.77 -14.60
CA SER A 248 -3.11 -9.53 -16.00
C SER A 248 -2.67 -8.13 -16.40
N THR A 249 -1.98 -8.01 -17.54
CA THR A 249 -1.58 -6.72 -18.12
C THR A 249 -2.57 -6.19 -19.16
N GLN A 250 -3.74 -6.85 -19.33
CA GLN A 250 -4.71 -6.50 -20.37
C GLN A 250 -5.45 -5.19 -20.10
N VAL A 251 -5.77 -4.92 -18.83
CA VAL A 251 -6.46 -3.70 -18.40
C VAL A 251 -5.53 -2.93 -17.49
N TRP A 252 -5.22 -1.70 -17.87
CA TRP A 252 -4.34 -0.83 -17.12
C TRP A 252 -4.91 0.59 -17.07
N LEU A 253 -4.59 1.30 -16.01
CA LEU A 253 -4.99 2.68 -15.79
C LEU A 253 -3.75 3.52 -15.49
N PRO A 254 -3.52 4.64 -16.18
CA PRO A 254 -2.46 5.55 -15.81
C PRO A 254 -2.77 6.18 -14.45
N LEU A 255 -1.75 6.37 -13.62
CA LEU A 255 -1.90 7.13 -12.37
C LEU A 255 -2.29 8.58 -12.68
N PRO A 256 -3.17 9.19 -11.86
CA PRO A 256 -3.58 10.58 -12.06
C PRO A 256 -2.40 11.54 -11.88
N ALA A 257 -2.43 12.69 -12.58
CA ALA A 257 -1.36 13.68 -12.53
C ALA A 257 -0.98 14.14 -11.10
N ALA A 258 -1.96 14.21 -10.19
CA ALA A 258 -1.74 14.58 -8.80
C ALA A 258 -0.88 13.56 -8.02
N ALA A 259 -0.84 12.29 -8.43
CA ALA A 259 -0.04 11.26 -7.78
C ALA A 259 1.47 11.48 -7.96
N TYR A 260 1.88 12.20 -9.01
CA TYR A 260 3.29 12.50 -9.28
C TYR A 260 3.83 13.65 -8.42
N THR A 261 2.96 14.37 -7.72
CA THR A 261 3.35 15.54 -6.90
C THR A 261 2.87 15.45 -5.45
N SER A 262 1.95 14.53 -5.13
CA SER A 262 1.38 14.37 -3.80
C SER A 262 1.59 12.93 -3.31
N PRO A 263 2.40 12.70 -2.26
CA PRO A 263 2.56 11.39 -1.66
C PRO A 263 1.24 10.77 -1.17
N ALA A 264 0.31 11.57 -0.65
CA ALA A 264 -1.01 11.06 -0.25
C ALA A 264 -1.81 10.54 -1.47
N CYS A 265 -1.83 11.31 -2.57
CA CYS A 265 -2.47 10.87 -3.80
C CYS A 265 -1.79 9.63 -4.40
N TRP A 266 -0.45 9.57 -4.35
CA TRP A 266 0.32 8.38 -4.73
C TRP A 266 -0.15 7.17 -3.94
N ARG A 267 -0.03 7.20 -2.60
CA ARG A 267 -0.38 6.09 -1.70
C ARG A 267 -1.80 5.57 -1.90
N ARG A 268 -2.77 6.46 -2.17
CA ARG A 268 -4.18 6.12 -2.43
C ARG A 268 -4.40 5.41 -3.76
N ASN A 269 -3.60 5.70 -4.78
CA ASN A 269 -3.74 5.11 -6.11
C ASN A 269 -2.78 3.93 -6.34
N MET A 270 -1.81 3.71 -5.45
CA MET A 270 -0.90 2.58 -5.54
C MET A 270 -1.63 1.26 -5.25
N PRO A 271 -1.34 0.19 -6.01
CA PRO A 271 -1.85 -1.15 -5.70
C PRO A 271 -1.49 -1.56 -4.27
N GLY A 272 -2.32 -2.42 -3.67
CA GLY A 272 -1.99 -3.06 -2.41
C GLY A 272 -0.78 -4.00 -2.54
N PRO A 273 -0.30 -4.58 -1.42
CA PRO A 273 0.75 -5.60 -1.44
C PRO A 273 0.42 -6.73 -2.42
N GLU A 274 1.46 -7.28 -3.06
CA GLU A 274 1.41 -8.28 -4.13
C GLU A 274 0.66 -7.80 -5.40
N GLY A 275 0.33 -6.51 -5.49
CA GLY A 275 -0.21 -5.88 -6.68
C GLY A 275 0.86 -5.65 -7.77
N LEU A 276 0.40 -5.26 -8.96
CA LEU A 276 1.25 -4.98 -10.12
C LEU A 276 1.29 -3.47 -10.41
N ILE A 277 2.50 -2.92 -10.56
CA ILE A 277 2.74 -1.57 -11.08
C ILE A 277 3.47 -1.64 -12.43
N GLY A 278 3.03 -0.82 -13.37
CA GLY A 278 3.58 -0.71 -14.71
C GLY A 278 4.33 0.60 -14.91
N VAL A 279 5.48 0.54 -15.56
CA VAL A 279 6.31 1.69 -15.92
C VAL A 279 6.38 1.78 -17.44
N ALA A 280 5.92 2.87 -18.03
CA ALA A 280 5.97 3.08 -19.48
C ALA A 280 6.63 4.42 -19.82
N CYS A 281 7.51 4.43 -20.81
CA CYS A 281 7.96 5.66 -21.46
C CYS A 281 7.03 5.93 -22.65
N ILE A 282 6.27 7.03 -22.58
CA ILE A 282 5.29 7.45 -23.58
C ILE A 282 5.61 8.85 -24.07
#